data_AF-A0A1V5XCL8-F1
#
_entry.id   AF-A0A1V5XCL8-F1
#
_cell.length_a   1.000
_cell.length_b   1.000
_cell.length_c   1.000
_cell.angle_alpha   90.00
_cell.angle_beta   90.00
_cell.angle_gamma   90.00
#
_symmetry.space_group_name_H-M   'P 1'
#
loop_
_entity.id
_entity.type
_entity.pdbx_description
1 polymer ?
#
loop_
_entity_poly.entity_id
_entity_poly.type
_entity_poly.pdbx_seq_one_letter_code
_entity_poly.pdbx_strand_id
1 'polypeptide(L)'
;MCPRLLVLVSTFIIPWGCAIDFDAPFAQSTTEHRDGGWEASSGGSGGKTIVGGSGGAAEGGSGGTSAGGTGGSGAGGAGGTSGGGTGGSGAGGAGGSAAGGFGGSGGSGDEICNNGKDDNNDGLVDCLDPHCKSLGFSCLPTPPSPWSGPIQFNRGTLFTCDEPWPVPSVSGKIGLHFDGQNSCPTCGCAPSTNSQCGLDVTVYKQEGCMGEEGDSKFYLGGSCVNVGMQMFGPHSVRPISDMHVMGGSCDVQTQGEVKLPPAQWQEEAWTCQAQMGGGCQASEVCSPPAQGSRICVTRSGVYDQACPADYKDSSWVVYEGIKDTRSCASCSCSPATGNCSGGQMSVHDPSGTCTDAGEVLKTGQCTNLPIHPTMGTFTLKMIKPGGFNPTCTPSGGGLEGDVTATNPITVCCRNP
;
A
#
# COMPACT_ATOMS: atom_id res chain seq x y z
N MET A 1 -4.54 47.56 56.63
CA MET A 1 -4.04 47.69 55.25
C MET A 1 -3.34 46.38 54.91
N CYS A 2 -3.97 45.55 54.08
CA CYS A 2 -3.50 44.19 53.76
C CYS A 2 -3.39 44.10 52.23
N PRO A 3 -2.24 43.74 51.63
CA PRO A 3 -2.12 43.69 50.19
C PRO A 3 -2.71 42.37 49.66
N ARG A 4 -3.50 42.49 48.58
CA ARG A 4 -4.06 41.36 47.84
C ARG A 4 -2.97 40.73 46.96
N LEU A 5 -2.69 39.46 47.20
CA LEU A 5 -1.95 38.57 46.32
C LEU A 5 -2.90 38.07 45.22
N LEU A 6 -2.61 38.41 43.97
CA LEU A 6 -3.37 37.95 42.79
C LEU A 6 -2.79 36.59 42.35
N VAL A 7 -3.55 35.51 42.56
CA VAL A 7 -3.23 34.17 42.03
C VAL A 7 -4.04 33.95 40.76
N LEU A 8 -3.37 33.87 39.63
CA LEU A 8 -3.95 33.43 38.36
C LEU A 8 -4.08 31.91 38.37
N VAL A 9 -5.29 31.41 38.55
CA VAL A 9 -5.64 29.99 38.34
C VAL A 9 -6.04 29.83 36.89
N SER A 10 -5.18 29.20 36.09
CA SER A 10 -5.50 28.82 34.71
C SER A 10 -6.39 27.58 34.72
N THR A 11 -7.59 27.71 34.17
CA THR A 11 -8.60 26.65 34.13
C THR A 11 -8.31 25.72 32.95
N PHE A 12 -7.82 24.51 33.24
CA PHE A 12 -7.78 23.41 32.28
C PHE A 12 -9.18 22.77 32.23
N ILE A 13 -9.90 22.97 31.14
CA ILE A 13 -11.15 22.25 30.83
C ILE A 13 -10.76 21.01 30.04
N ILE A 14 -10.89 19.83 30.64
CA ILE A 14 -10.94 18.54 29.94
C ILE A 14 -12.39 18.08 29.95
N PRO A 15 -13.08 17.98 28.80
CA PRO A 15 -14.27 17.16 28.71
C PRO A 15 -13.88 15.71 28.42
N TRP A 16 -14.45 14.83 29.22
CA TRP A 16 -14.33 13.38 29.19
C TRP A 16 -14.88 12.76 27.91
N GLY A 17 -14.36 11.57 27.58
CA GLY A 17 -15.24 10.42 27.30
C GLY A 17 -15.21 9.85 25.90
N CYS A 18 -14.20 9.04 25.58
CA CYS A 18 -14.36 7.82 24.77
C CYS A 18 -13.39 6.77 25.34
N ALA A 19 -13.95 5.79 26.06
CA ALA A 19 -13.24 4.58 26.43
C ALA A 19 -13.03 3.73 25.16
N ILE A 20 -11.79 3.34 24.90
CA ILE A 20 -11.48 2.28 23.96
C ILE A 20 -11.00 1.12 24.81
N ASP A 21 -11.81 0.07 24.84
CA ASP A 21 -11.49 -1.22 25.45
C ASP A 21 -10.35 -1.87 24.66
N PHE A 22 -9.25 -2.18 25.33
CA PHE A 22 -8.22 -3.09 24.81
C PHE A 22 -8.30 -4.38 25.61
N ASP A 23 -9.16 -5.29 25.16
CA ASP A 23 -9.11 -6.70 25.54
C ASP A 23 -7.85 -7.31 24.92
N ALA A 24 -6.75 -7.30 25.68
CA ALA A 24 -5.60 -8.14 25.41
C ALA A 24 -5.75 -9.44 26.22
N PRO A 25 -5.86 -10.62 25.60
CA PRO A 25 -5.88 -11.86 26.35
C PRO A 25 -4.50 -12.14 26.95
N PHE A 26 -4.46 -12.06 28.27
CA PHE A 26 -3.39 -12.50 29.14
C PHE A 26 -3.36 -14.04 29.13
N ALA A 27 -2.50 -14.65 28.31
CA ALA A 27 -2.28 -16.09 28.33
C ALA A 27 -1.34 -16.47 29.48
N GLN A 28 -1.93 -16.91 30.59
CA GLN A 28 -1.19 -17.56 31.67
C GLN A 28 -0.75 -18.96 31.25
N SER A 29 0.57 -19.15 31.27
CA SER A 29 1.24 -20.44 31.29
C SER A 29 0.78 -21.23 32.53
N THR A 30 0.11 -22.36 32.32
CA THR A 30 0.05 -23.43 33.33
C THR A 30 0.18 -24.81 32.69
N THR A 31 1.06 -25.59 33.33
CA THR A 31 1.00 -27.05 33.51
C THR A 31 1.43 -27.94 32.35
N GLU A 32 2.65 -28.45 32.52
CA GLU A 32 3.18 -29.67 31.91
C GLU A 32 2.20 -30.84 32.03
N HIS A 33 1.88 -31.47 30.90
CA HIS A 33 1.37 -32.83 30.87
C HIS A 33 2.36 -33.70 30.08
N ARG A 34 2.98 -34.64 30.79
CA ARG A 34 3.73 -35.76 30.24
C ARG A 34 2.77 -36.69 29.52
N ASP A 35 3.14 -37.09 28.30
CA ASP A 35 2.98 -38.40 27.65
C ASP A 35 3.81 -38.30 26.35
N GLY A 36 4.82 -39.13 26.06
CA GLY A 36 4.74 -40.57 25.93
C GLY A 36 4.33 -40.93 24.49
N GLY A 37 5.28 -41.06 23.55
CA GLY A 37 4.95 -41.42 22.16
C GLY A 37 6.16 -41.77 21.29
N TRP A 38 6.24 -43.05 20.94
CA TRP A 38 7.27 -43.73 20.15
C TRP A 38 7.37 -43.32 18.67
N GLU A 39 8.58 -43.54 18.16
CA GLU A 39 9.06 -43.84 16.80
C GLU A 39 8.09 -43.80 15.61
N ALA A 40 8.50 -43.07 14.56
CA ALA A 40 8.28 -43.51 13.18
C ALA A 40 9.49 -43.14 12.29
N SER A 41 10.13 -44.20 11.80
CA SER A 41 11.13 -44.28 10.74
C SER A 41 10.79 -43.44 9.49
N SER A 42 11.80 -42.77 8.92
CA SER A 42 11.80 -42.43 7.49
C SER A 42 13.11 -42.90 6.86
N GLY A 43 13.00 -43.96 6.06
CA GLY A 43 14.06 -44.43 5.17
C GLY A 43 14.16 -43.56 3.93
N GLY A 44 15.33 -42.98 3.69
CA GLY A 44 15.71 -42.36 2.42
C GLY A 44 16.51 -43.35 1.59
N SER A 45 16.05 -43.66 0.39
CA SER A 45 16.79 -44.46 -0.60
C SER A 45 16.68 -43.80 -1.97
N GLY A 46 17.84 -43.57 -2.60
CA GLY A 46 18.05 -43.84 -4.02
C GLY A 46 17.56 -42.80 -5.03
N GLY A 47 18.52 -42.10 -5.63
CA GLY A 47 18.28 -41.19 -6.74
C GLY A 47 17.92 -41.86 -8.06
N LYS A 48 17.52 -41.03 -9.03
CA LYS A 48 17.59 -41.37 -10.45
C LYS A 48 17.67 -40.11 -11.31
N THR A 49 18.79 -39.98 -12.01
CA THR A 49 19.04 -39.07 -13.12
C THR A 49 18.19 -39.46 -14.33
N ILE A 50 17.43 -38.54 -14.93
CA ILE A 50 17.08 -38.57 -16.36
C ILE A 50 17.12 -37.15 -16.93
N VAL A 51 17.76 -37.06 -18.08
CA VAL A 51 17.94 -35.93 -18.99
C VAL A 51 16.70 -35.75 -19.87
N GLY A 52 16.32 -34.48 -20.10
CA GLY A 52 15.77 -34.03 -21.39
C GLY A 52 14.25 -33.87 -21.49
N GLY A 53 13.81 -32.77 -22.11
CA GLY A 53 12.50 -32.70 -22.76
C GLY A 53 11.78 -31.37 -22.62
N SER A 54 11.99 -30.48 -23.59
CA SER A 54 11.16 -29.32 -23.92
C SER A 54 9.73 -29.71 -24.33
N GLY A 55 8.76 -28.82 -24.09
CA GLY A 55 7.43 -28.91 -24.70
C GLY A 55 6.39 -28.04 -23.98
N GLY A 56 5.97 -26.95 -24.62
CA GLY A 56 4.82 -26.16 -24.18
C GLY A 56 3.49 -26.82 -24.55
N ALA A 57 2.42 -26.43 -23.87
CA ALA A 57 1.07 -26.40 -24.41
C ALA A 57 0.17 -25.56 -23.47
N ALA A 58 -0.64 -24.73 -24.10
CA ALA A 58 -1.73 -23.97 -23.52
C ALA A 58 -3.01 -24.83 -23.39
N GLU A 59 -4.02 -24.20 -22.81
CA GLU A 59 -5.47 -24.53 -22.77
C GLU A 59 -5.99 -25.38 -21.59
N GLY A 60 -7.10 -24.89 -21.03
CA GLY A 60 -8.00 -25.67 -20.17
C GLY A 60 -8.71 -24.85 -19.09
N GLY A 61 -9.77 -24.13 -19.45
CA GLY A 61 -10.69 -23.50 -18.50
C GLY A 61 -11.79 -24.44 -17.98
N SER A 62 -12.33 -24.13 -16.80
CA SER A 62 -13.70 -24.43 -16.31
C SER A 62 -13.85 -23.67 -14.98
N GLY A 63 -14.87 -22.88 -14.69
CA GLY A 63 -16.29 -23.23 -14.68
C GLY A 63 -16.75 -23.30 -13.21
N GLY A 64 -17.19 -22.17 -12.65
CA GLY A 64 -17.67 -22.07 -11.26
C GLY A 64 -19.05 -21.46 -11.22
N THR A 65 -20.06 -22.33 -11.14
CA THR A 65 -21.50 -22.02 -11.10
C THR A 65 -21.95 -21.46 -9.75
N SER A 66 -22.96 -20.62 -9.85
CA SER A 66 -23.75 -20.00 -8.80
C SER A 66 -24.64 -21.00 -8.05
N ALA A 67 -24.71 -20.87 -6.73
CA ALA A 67 -25.80 -21.30 -5.84
C ALA A 67 -25.70 -20.37 -4.61
N GLY A 68 -26.74 -19.82 -4.00
CA GLY A 68 -28.17 -20.13 -3.93
C GLY A 68 -28.57 -19.86 -2.48
N GLY A 69 -29.50 -18.94 -2.23
CA GLY A 69 -29.91 -18.56 -0.88
C GLY A 69 -31.21 -17.75 -0.88
N THR A 70 -32.31 -18.46 -0.85
CA THR A 70 -33.71 -18.00 -0.84
C THR A 70 -34.29 -17.79 0.56
N GLY A 71 -35.23 -16.86 0.66
CA GLY A 71 -36.27 -16.73 1.70
C GLY A 71 -36.74 -15.27 1.71
N GLY A 72 -38.00 -14.86 1.55
CA GLY A 72 -39.34 -15.45 1.66
C GLY A 72 -40.22 -14.33 2.27
N SER A 73 -41.05 -13.62 1.50
CA SER A 73 -42.51 -13.80 1.33
C SER A 73 -43.40 -12.98 2.30
N GLY A 74 -44.34 -12.23 1.72
CA GLY A 74 -45.54 -11.62 2.33
C GLY A 74 -46.02 -10.42 1.49
N ALA A 75 -46.84 -10.62 0.45
CA ALA A 75 -48.33 -10.57 0.42
C ALA A 75 -48.91 -9.20 0.81
N GLY A 76 -49.80 -8.53 0.08
CA GLY A 76 -50.54 -8.79 -1.16
C GLY A 76 -51.44 -7.58 -1.50
N GLY A 77 -52.09 -7.57 -2.66
CA GLY A 77 -53.10 -6.56 -3.02
C GLY A 77 -53.41 -6.48 -4.51
N ALA A 78 -54.35 -7.32 -4.96
CA ALA A 78 -55.07 -7.22 -6.25
C ALA A 78 -55.93 -5.93 -6.30
N GLY A 79 -56.45 -5.41 -7.41
CA GLY A 79 -56.62 -5.85 -8.80
C GLY A 79 -57.59 -4.86 -9.46
N GLY A 80 -57.63 -4.75 -10.78
CA GLY A 80 -58.58 -3.86 -11.47
C GLY A 80 -58.42 -3.87 -12.99
N THR A 81 -59.44 -4.34 -13.66
CA THR A 81 -59.46 -4.87 -15.03
C THR A 81 -59.58 -3.83 -16.15
N SER A 82 -59.04 -4.25 -17.29
CA SER A 82 -59.26 -3.80 -18.66
C SER A 82 -60.74 -3.58 -19.06
N GLY A 83 -60.99 -2.51 -19.82
CA GLY A 83 -62.20 -2.33 -20.62
C GLY A 83 -61.83 -1.63 -21.94
N GLY A 84 -61.99 -2.35 -23.06
CA GLY A 84 -61.78 -1.83 -24.40
C GLY A 84 -62.88 -0.87 -24.87
N GLY A 85 -62.52 0.00 -25.80
CA GLY A 85 -63.44 0.89 -26.50
C GLY A 85 -62.91 1.19 -27.90
N THR A 86 -63.39 0.43 -28.87
CA THR A 86 -63.30 0.72 -30.31
C THR A 86 -64.28 1.81 -30.71
N GLY A 87 -63.90 2.64 -31.68
CA GLY A 87 -64.83 3.28 -32.61
C GLY A 87 -64.98 4.79 -32.45
N GLY A 88 -64.61 5.53 -33.50
CA GLY A 88 -64.84 6.97 -33.57
C GLY A 88 -64.20 7.62 -34.79
N SER A 89 -64.58 7.17 -35.99
CA SER A 89 -64.32 7.91 -37.23
C SER A 89 -65.13 9.21 -37.20
N GLY A 90 -64.46 10.34 -36.97
CA GLY A 90 -65.01 11.69 -37.09
C GLY A 90 -64.35 12.42 -38.25
N ALA A 91 -65.10 12.59 -39.34
CA ALA A 91 -64.75 13.42 -40.48
C ALA A 91 -64.97 14.92 -40.16
N GLY A 92 -64.22 15.78 -40.85
CA GLY A 92 -64.66 17.13 -41.19
C GLY A 92 -64.27 18.24 -40.20
N GLY A 93 -63.19 18.96 -40.55
CA GLY A 93 -62.82 20.22 -39.92
C GLY A 93 -61.83 20.98 -40.79
N ALA A 94 -62.30 21.46 -41.94
CA ALA A 94 -61.58 22.42 -42.75
C ALA A 94 -61.54 23.79 -42.07
N GLY A 95 -60.45 24.53 -42.27
CA GLY A 95 -60.44 26.00 -42.22
C GLY A 95 -60.27 26.61 -40.84
N GLY A 96 -59.01 26.78 -40.45
CA GLY A 96 -58.64 27.61 -39.30
C GLY A 96 -57.20 28.09 -39.46
N SER A 97 -56.96 28.93 -40.48
CA SER A 97 -55.74 29.73 -40.58
C SER A 97 -55.68 30.67 -39.37
N ALA A 98 -55.17 30.17 -38.25
CA ALA A 98 -54.73 31.02 -37.16
C ALA A 98 -53.43 31.69 -37.62
N ALA A 99 -53.59 32.76 -38.40
CA ALA A 99 -52.65 33.85 -38.45
C ALA A 99 -52.60 34.45 -37.03
N GLY A 100 -51.85 33.79 -36.14
CA GLY A 100 -51.45 34.35 -34.86
C GLY A 100 -50.60 35.57 -35.15
N GLY A 101 -51.13 36.74 -34.81
CA GLY A 101 -50.53 38.01 -35.16
C GLY A 101 -49.12 38.14 -34.60
N PHE A 102 -48.15 38.26 -35.51
CA PHE A 102 -46.85 38.90 -35.26
C PHE A 102 -47.09 40.41 -35.13
N GLY A 103 -47.70 40.79 -34.01
CA GLY A 103 -48.01 42.16 -33.64
C GLY A 103 -47.43 42.48 -32.27
N GLY A 104 -46.20 42.04 -32.01
CA GLY A 104 -45.43 42.45 -30.84
C GLY A 104 -44.55 43.63 -31.22
N SER A 105 -44.92 44.82 -30.76
CA SER A 105 -44.08 46.02 -30.81
C SER A 105 -42.66 45.67 -30.38
N GLY A 106 -41.69 45.98 -31.26
CA GLY A 106 -40.26 45.73 -31.06
C GLY A 106 -39.82 46.09 -29.64
N GLY A 107 -39.76 45.07 -28.80
CA GLY A 107 -39.25 45.17 -27.45
C GLY A 107 -37.75 45.33 -27.61
N SER A 108 -37.26 46.52 -27.37
CA SER A 108 -35.83 46.80 -27.16
C SER A 108 -35.35 46.17 -25.84
N GLY A 109 -35.73 44.93 -25.57
CA GLY A 109 -35.22 44.14 -24.46
C GLY A 109 -33.84 43.65 -24.83
N ASP A 110 -32.94 43.61 -23.85
CA ASP A 110 -31.63 42.99 -24.02
C ASP A 110 -31.81 41.49 -24.30
N GLU A 111 -31.08 40.96 -25.28
CA GLU A 111 -31.14 39.55 -25.67
C GLU A 111 -30.42 38.67 -24.64
N ILE A 112 -31.05 37.60 -24.14
CA ILE A 112 -30.40 36.67 -23.20
C ILE A 112 -29.85 35.48 -23.99
N CYS A 113 -28.62 35.66 -24.48
CA CYS A 113 -27.93 34.79 -25.43
C CYS A 113 -27.60 33.35 -25.01
N ASN A 114 -28.15 32.86 -23.91
CA ASN A 114 -27.89 31.52 -23.39
C ASN A 114 -29.15 30.78 -22.95
N ASN A 115 -30.35 31.22 -23.30
CA ASN A 115 -31.60 30.67 -22.75
C ASN A 115 -32.42 29.81 -23.74
N GLY A 116 -31.99 29.70 -25.00
CA GLY A 116 -32.67 28.91 -26.03
C GLY A 116 -33.87 29.62 -26.67
N LYS A 117 -34.02 30.93 -26.48
CA LYS A 117 -35.18 31.72 -26.92
C LYS A 117 -34.72 32.92 -27.75
N ASP A 118 -35.69 33.49 -28.44
CA ASP A 118 -35.60 34.79 -29.14
C ASP A 118 -36.31 35.78 -28.21
N ASP A 119 -35.54 36.53 -27.41
CA ASP A 119 -36.10 37.38 -26.36
C ASP A 119 -36.56 38.75 -26.90
N ASN A 120 -35.98 39.20 -28.01
CA ASN A 120 -36.35 40.45 -28.68
C ASN A 120 -37.40 40.29 -29.80
N ASN A 121 -37.78 39.05 -30.14
CA ASN A 121 -38.77 38.66 -31.15
C ASN A 121 -38.41 39.06 -32.60
N ASP A 122 -37.13 39.06 -32.97
CA ASP A 122 -36.69 39.30 -34.35
C ASP A 122 -36.68 38.04 -35.25
N GLY A 123 -37.02 36.89 -34.67
CA GLY A 123 -37.05 35.59 -35.31
C GLY A 123 -35.74 34.81 -35.24
N LEU A 124 -34.73 35.30 -34.51
CA LEU A 124 -33.42 34.69 -34.37
C LEU A 124 -33.15 34.33 -32.91
N VAL A 125 -32.80 33.07 -32.66
CA VAL A 125 -32.53 32.55 -31.30
C VAL A 125 -31.04 32.60 -31.03
N ASP A 126 -30.64 33.16 -29.87
CA ASP A 126 -29.28 33.15 -29.31
C ASP A 126 -28.16 33.34 -30.38
N CYS A 127 -27.41 32.28 -30.72
CA CYS A 127 -26.28 32.36 -31.65
C CYS A 127 -26.67 32.65 -33.11
N LEU A 128 -27.95 32.65 -33.49
CA LEU A 128 -28.37 33.19 -34.78
C LEU A 128 -28.54 34.70 -34.72
N ASP A 129 -28.86 35.24 -33.54
CA ASP A 129 -29.12 36.65 -33.29
C ASP A 129 -27.82 37.49 -33.45
N PRO A 130 -27.84 38.58 -34.24
CA PRO A 130 -26.72 39.50 -34.39
C PRO A 130 -26.25 40.16 -33.08
N HIS A 131 -27.14 40.44 -32.13
CA HIS A 131 -26.83 40.98 -30.81
C HIS A 131 -25.93 40.00 -30.03
N CYS A 132 -26.28 38.72 -29.98
CA CYS A 132 -25.47 37.72 -29.30
C CYS A 132 -24.10 37.52 -29.94
N LYS A 133 -24.03 37.55 -31.27
CA LYS A 133 -22.75 37.53 -31.99
C LYS A 133 -21.88 38.74 -31.64
N SER A 134 -22.49 39.92 -31.45
CA SER A 134 -21.76 41.13 -31.02
C SER A 134 -21.19 41.03 -29.61
N LEU A 135 -21.81 40.21 -28.75
CA LEU A 135 -21.31 39.85 -27.42
C LEU A 135 -20.30 38.68 -27.44
N GLY A 136 -20.01 38.12 -28.61
CA GLY A 136 -19.01 37.06 -28.80
C GLY A 136 -19.54 35.63 -28.61
N PHE A 137 -20.86 35.43 -28.58
CA PHE A 137 -21.44 34.08 -28.59
C PHE A 137 -21.19 33.40 -29.94
N SER A 138 -20.88 32.10 -29.91
CA SER A 138 -20.60 31.32 -31.11
C SER A 138 -21.07 29.88 -31.00
N CYS A 139 -21.43 29.28 -32.14
CA CYS A 139 -21.78 27.88 -32.24
C CYS A 139 -20.52 27.02 -32.15
N LEU A 140 -20.49 26.12 -31.18
CA LEU A 140 -19.40 25.18 -30.97
C LEU A 140 -19.88 23.75 -31.18
N PRO A 141 -19.04 22.85 -31.74
CA PRO A 141 -19.37 21.43 -31.84
C PRO A 141 -19.69 20.83 -30.48
N THR A 142 -20.75 20.03 -30.42
CA THR A 142 -21.10 19.26 -29.23
C THR A 142 -20.03 18.19 -29.00
N PRO A 143 -19.45 18.06 -27.80
CA PRO A 143 -18.48 17.02 -27.53
C PRO A 143 -19.05 15.63 -27.82
N PRO A 144 -18.29 14.74 -28.47
CA PRO A 144 -18.71 13.35 -28.63
C PRO A 144 -18.68 12.63 -27.27
N SER A 145 -19.61 11.70 -27.04
CA SER A 145 -19.55 10.83 -25.85
C SER A 145 -18.23 10.04 -25.83
N PRO A 146 -17.52 9.92 -24.68
CA PRO A 146 -17.93 10.26 -23.31
C PRO A 146 -17.38 11.62 -22.80
N TRP A 147 -17.12 12.57 -23.69
CA TRP A 147 -16.62 13.89 -23.30
C TRP A 147 -17.76 14.79 -22.78
N SER A 148 -17.43 15.63 -21.81
CA SER A 148 -18.31 16.65 -21.24
C SER A 148 -17.82 18.05 -21.60
N GLY A 149 -18.73 18.96 -21.93
CA GLY A 149 -18.41 20.34 -22.30
C GLY A 149 -19.47 20.94 -23.23
N PRO A 150 -19.25 22.15 -23.76
CA PRO A 150 -18.05 22.98 -23.61
C PRO A 150 -17.88 23.55 -22.20
N ILE A 151 -16.62 23.79 -21.81
CA ILE A 151 -16.24 24.44 -20.54
C ILE A 151 -15.15 25.48 -20.79
N GLN A 152 -15.03 26.47 -19.92
CA GLN A 152 -13.87 27.37 -19.88
C GLN A 152 -12.76 26.72 -19.03
N PHE A 153 -11.52 26.67 -19.52
CA PHE A 153 -10.38 26.13 -18.76
C PHE A 153 -9.33 27.20 -18.46
N ASN A 154 -8.91 27.23 -17.20
CA ASN A 154 -7.94 28.17 -16.67
C ASN A 154 -6.84 27.48 -15.84
N ARG A 155 -5.65 28.07 -15.86
CA ARG A 155 -4.46 27.65 -15.09
C ARG A 155 -3.92 28.85 -14.33
N GLY A 156 -3.42 28.67 -13.10
CA GLY A 156 -2.89 29.76 -12.28
C GLY A 156 -3.09 29.55 -10.78
N THR A 157 -3.07 30.62 -9.97
CA THR A 157 -3.19 30.53 -8.49
C THR A 157 -4.42 31.24 -7.91
N LEU A 158 -5.19 31.96 -8.71
CA LEU A 158 -6.40 32.67 -8.29
C LEU A 158 -7.38 32.67 -9.45
N PHE A 159 -8.43 31.86 -9.36
CA PHE A 159 -9.47 31.83 -10.37
C PHE A 159 -10.85 31.73 -9.72
N THR A 160 -11.75 32.62 -10.12
CA THR A 160 -13.17 32.56 -9.82
C THR A 160 -13.94 32.38 -11.12
N CYS A 161 -14.92 31.48 -11.09
CA CYS A 161 -15.87 31.34 -12.19
C CYS A 161 -16.75 32.59 -12.21
N ASP A 162 -16.44 33.51 -13.12
CA ASP A 162 -17.16 34.76 -13.32
C ASP A 162 -18.04 34.67 -14.58
N GLU A 163 -19.00 35.59 -14.73
CA GLU A 163 -19.82 35.67 -15.93
C GLU A 163 -18.96 35.83 -17.20
N PRO A 164 -19.25 35.07 -18.28
CA PRO A 164 -20.45 34.27 -18.50
C PRO A 164 -20.34 32.78 -18.07
N TRP A 165 -19.29 32.39 -17.36
CA TRP A 165 -19.02 31.03 -16.89
C TRP A 165 -19.07 30.92 -15.36
N PRO A 166 -20.23 31.13 -14.71
CA PRO A 166 -20.30 31.32 -13.26
C PRO A 166 -20.22 30.02 -12.43
N VAL A 167 -20.28 28.83 -13.05
CA VAL A 167 -20.42 27.56 -12.32
C VAL A 167 -19.09 26.80 -12.29
N PRO A 168 -18.43 26.63 -11.14
CA PRO A 168 -17.27 25.74 -11.03
C PRO A 168 -17.65 24.29 -11.35
N SER A 169 -16.83 23.63 -12.17
CA SER A 169 -17.08 22.23 -12.57
C SER A 169 -16.02 21.28 -12.03
N VAL A 170 -14.77 21.47 -12.44
CA VAL A 170 -13.61 20.66 -12.04
C VAL A 170 -12.53 21.58 -11.52
N SER A 171 -11.97 21.26 -10.35
CA SER A 171 -10.71 21.81 -9.86
C SER A 171 -9.66 20.70 -9.79
N GLY A 172 -8.46 20.99 -10.24
CA GLY A 172 -7.39 20.01 -10.31
C GLY A 172 -6.02 20.67 -10.32
N LYS A 173 -4.99 19.84 -10.38
CA LYS A 173 -3.60 20.27 -10.27
C LYS A 173 -2.73 19.58 -11.30
N ILE A 174 -1.66 20.25 -11.72
CA ILE A 174 -0.77 19.84 -12.80
C ILE A 174 0.68 19.86 -12.28
N GLY A 175 1.48 18.90 -12.74
CA GLY A 175 2.92 18.85 -12.43
C GLY A 175 3.20 18.47 -10.98
N LEU A 176 2.90 17.22 -10.61
CA LEU A 176 3.30 16.68 -9.31
C LEU A 176 4.83 16.67 -9.19
N HIS A 177 5.36 17.26 -8.12
CA HIS A 177 6.79 17.32 -7.83
C HIS A 177 7.06 17.28 -6.32
N PHE A 178 8.33 17.15 -5.95
CA PHE A 178 8.79 17.19 -4.56
C PHE A 178 10.05 18.06 -4.50
N ASP A 179 10.04 19.04 -3.62
CA ASP A 179 11.21 19.86 -3.36
C ASP A 179 12.08 19.18 -2.29
N GLY A 180 13.25 18.70 -2.70
CA GLY A 180 14.24 18.12 -1.81
C GLY A 180 14.44 16.62 -2.01
N GLN A 181 15.41 16.09 -1.27
CA GLN A 181 15.80 14.68 -1.34
C GLN A 181 15.15 13.90 -0.20
N ASN A 182 14.51 12.77 -0.52
CA ASN A 182 14.05 11.82 0.48
C ASN A 182 15.28 11.28 1.24
N SER A 183 15.24 11.28 2.56
CA SER A 183 16.25 10.60 3.39
C SER A 183 15.56 9.71 4.42
N CYS A 184 16.01 8.46 4.48
CA CYS A 184 15.64 7.52 5.53
C CYS A 184 16.85 7.29 6.45
N PRO A 185 16.62 6.91 7.72
CA PRO A 185 17.70 6.60 8.64
C PRO A 185 18.52 5.42 8.12
N THR A 186 19.83 5.48 8.30
CA THR A 186 20.71 4.34 8.08
C THR A 186 20.60 3.39 9.27
N CYS A 187 20.41 2.11 8.99
CA CYS A 187 20.36 1.06 10.00
C CYS A 187 21.77 0.60 10.36
N GLY A 188 22.06 0.54 11.65
CA GLY A 188 23.21 -0.11 12.24
C GLY A 188 22.78 -1.21 13.20
N CYS A 189 23.71 -2.10 13.54
CA CYS A 189 23.46 -3.14 14.54
C CYS A 189 24.65 -3.24 15.47
N ALA A 190 24.38 -3.27 16.77
CA ALA A 190 25.38 -3.52 17.80
C ALA A 190 25.08 -4.89 18.44
N PRO A 191 26.05 -5.80 18.52
CA PRO A 191 25.87 -7.05 19.25
C PRO A 191 25.54 -6.77 20.72
N SER A 192 24.55 -7.47 21.28
CA SER A 192 24.24 -7.34 22.70
C SER A 192 25.28 -8.05 23.56
N THR A 193 25.39 -7.63 24.82
CA THR A 193 26.34 -8.16 25.82
C THR A 193 26.12 -9.64 26.16
N ASN A 194 25.00 -10.23 25.72
CA ASN A 194 24.63 -11.62 26.00
C ASN A 194 25.14 -12.61 24.94
N SER A 195 25.80 -12.14 23.89
CA SER A 195 26.43 -13.00 22.89
C SER A 195 27.61 -13.75 23.55
N GLN A 196 27.68 -15.07 23.37
CA GLN A 196 28.76 -15.89 23.89
C GLN A 196 29.38 -16.71 22.76
N CYS A 197 30.61 -17.15 22.92
CA CYS A 197 31.10 -18.20 22.03
C CYS A 197 30.57 -19.55 22.49
N GLY A 198 30.47 -20.46 21.55
CA GLY A 198 30.21 -21.86 21.83
C GLY A 198 30.68 -22.74 20.70
N LEU A 199 30.35 -24.02 20.81
CA LEU A 199 30.65 -25.04 19.83
C LEU A 199 29.43 -25.95 19.67
N ASP A 200 29.11 -26.32 18.44
CA ASP A 200 28.17 -27.41 18.21
C ASP A 200 28.94 -28.73 18.26
N VAL A 201 28.45 -29.66 19.09
CA VAL A 201 29.05 -30.98 19.27
C VAL A 201 27.98 -32.02 19.06
N THR A 202 28.28 -32.98 18.20
CA THR A 202 27.47 -34.18 18.09
C THR A 202 28.05 -35.24 19.02
N VAL A 203 27.20 -35.82 19.85
CA VAL A 203 27.54 -36.86 20.82
C VAL A 203 27.02 -38.20 20.32
N TYR A 204 27.84 -39.25 20.47
CA TYR A 204 27.60 -40.56 19.89
C TYR A 204 27.54 -41.66 20.95
N LYS A 205 26.61 -42.60 20.77
CA LYS A 205 26.46 -43.79 21.63
C LYS A 205 27.51 -44.87 21.40
N GLN A 206 28.37 -44.75 20.39
CA GLN A 206 29.46 -45.71 20.14
C GLN A 206 30.79 -44.99 19.92
N GLU A 207 31.89 -45.73 20.05
CA GLU A 207 33.23 -45.23 19.73
C GLU A 207 33.35 -44.91 18.23
N GLY A 208 34.30 -44.04 17.88
CA GLY A 208 34.54 -43.67 16.49
C GLY A 208 33.40 -42.86 15.86
N CYS A 209 32.54 -42.24 16.67
CA CYS A 209 31.45 -41.39 16.25
C CYS A 209 30.47 -42.12 15.35
N MET A 210 30.07 -43.30 15.81
CA MET A 210 29.11 -44.18 15.17
C MET A 210 27.83 -44.33 16.00
N GLY A 211 26.76 -44.79 15.36
CA GLY A 211 25.48 -45.08 16.02
C GLY A 211 24.55 -43.86 16.09
N GLU A 212 23.63 -43.89 17.06
CA GLU A 212 22.64 -42.83 17.26
C GLU A 212 23.32 -41.54 17.72
N GLU A 213 22.94 -40.44 17.07
CA GLU A 213 23.52 -39.11 17.24
C GLU A 213 22.59 -38.24 18.09
N GLY A 214 23.18 -37.45 18.99
CA GLY A 214 22.49 -36.36 19.68
C GLY A 214 23.26 -35.05 19.50
N ASP A 215 22.63 -34.05 18.88
CA ASP A 215 23.22 -32.73 18.76
C ASP A 215 23.08 -31.96 20.06
N SER A 216 24.20 -31.40 20.54
CA SER A 216 24.25 -30.61 21.76
C SER A 216 25.02 -29.31 21.53
N LYS A 217 24.48 -28.23 22.08
CA LYS A 217 25.05 -26.88 22.02
C LYS A 217 25.69 -26.55 23.35
N PHE A 218 26.98 -26.23 23.35
CA PHE A 218 27.72 -25.90 24.57
C PHE A 218 28.18 -24.45 24.55
N TYR A 219 27.87 -23.71 25.63
CA TYR A 219 28.17 -22.28 25.78
C TYR A 219 29.37 -22.03 26.69
N LEU A 220 30.16 -21.00 26.39
CA LEU A 220 31.32 -20.62 27.19
C LEU A 220 30.95 -19.98 28.54
N GLY A 221 31.11 -20.75 29.61
CA GLY A 221 31.21 -20.22 30.98
C GLY A 221 32.62 -20.22 31.57
N GLY A 222 33.61 -20.79 30.87
CA GLY A 222 34.96 -21.04 31.42
C GLY A 222 34.99 -22.01 32.63
N SER A 223 33.82 -22.50 33.03
CA SER A 223 33.65 -23.46 34.11
C SER A 223 33.62 -24.89 33.55
N CYS A 224 34.04 -25.82 34.37
CA CYS A 224 33.83 -27.24 34.15
C CYS A 224 32.34 -27.56 34.21
N VAL A 225 31.81 -28.14 33.15
CA VAL A 225 30.39 -28.55 33.10
C VAL A 225 30.32 -30.05 32.98
N ASN A 226 29.64 -30.67 33.95
CA ASN A 226 29.30 -32.09 33.87
C ASN A 226 28.16 -32.27 32.88
N VAL A 227 28.40 -33.04 31.83
CA VAL A 227 27.41 -33.43 30.85
C VAL A 227 26.93 -34.82 31.23
N GLY A 228 25.74 -34.89 31.83
CA GLY A 228 25.09 -36.16 32.16
C GLY A 228 24.12 -36.57 31.06
N MET A 229 24.30 -37.78 30.51
CA MET A 229 23.34 -38.38 29.59
C MET A 229 22.69 -39.59 30.25
N GLN A 230 21.37 -39.56 30.39
CA GLN A 230 20.66 -40.38 31.36
C GLN A 230 20.48 -41.87 31.00
N MET A 231 20.80 -42.35 29.80
CA MET A 231 20.44 -43.74 29.46
C MET A 231 21.46 -44.59 28.70
N PHE A 232 22.40 -44.04 27.94
CA PHE A 232 23.47 -44.82 27.31
C PHE A 232 24.71 -43.93 27.26
N GLY A 233 25.73 -44.26 28.04
CA GLY A 233 26.92 -43.42 28.19
C GLY A 233 27.47 -43.06 26.81
N PRO A 234 27.72 -41.78 26.52
CA PRO A 234 28.35 -41.41 25.27
C PRO A 234 29.74 -42.01 25.22
N HIS A 235 30.08 -42.56 24.06
CA HIS A 235 31.38 -43.21 23.84
C HIS A 235 32.32 -42.32 23.03
N SER A 236 31.77 -41.37 22.27
CA SER A 236 32.58 -40.42 21.54
C SER A 236 31.83 -39.11 21.27
N VAL A 237 32.61 -38.06 20.97
CA VAL A 237 32.12 -36.74 20.61
C VAL A 237 32.84 -36.25 19.36
N ARG A 238 32.13 -35.48 18.53
CA ARG A 238 32.70 -34.80 17.38
C ARG A 238 32.20 -33.36 17.33
N PRO A 239 33.10 -32.37 17.49
CA PRO A 239 32.74 -31.00 17.15
C PRO A 239 32.47 -30.91 15.65
N ILE A 240 31.31 -30.36 15.28
CA ILE A 240 30.88 -30.26 13.87
C ILE A 240 31.15 -28.88 13.27
N SER A 241 31.39 -27.87 14.11
CA SER A 241 31.76 -26.52 13.72
C SER A 241 33.00 -26.07 14.49
N ASP A 242 33.67 -25.03 14.00
CA ASP A 242 34.65 -24.30 14.81
C ASP A 242 33.91 -23.43 15.85
N MET A 243 34.65 -22.94 16.86
CA MET A 243 34.07 -22.04 17.84
C MET A 243 33.54 -20.78 17.17
N HIS A 244 32.25 -20.54 17.31
CA HIS A 244 31.55 -19.41 16.72
C HIS A 244 30.65 -18.76 17.77
N VAL A 245 30.13 -17.58 17.43
CA VAL A 245 29.18 -16.87 18.30
C VAL A 245 27.87 -17.63 18.34
N MET A 246 27.42 -18.00 19.54
CA MET A 246 26.17 -18.71 19.79
C MET A 246 25.27 -17.88 20.71
N GLY A 247 24.00 -17.75 20.31
CA GLY A 247 23.06 -16.90 21.03
C GLY A 247 23.39 -15.42 20.93
N GLY A 248 22.67 -14.60 21.69
CA GLY A 248 22.76 -13.14 21.62
C GLY A 248 21.78 -12.53 20.61
N SER A 249 21.37 -11.31 20.92
CA SER A 249 20.57 -10.44 20.04
C SER A 249 21.46 -9.32 19.52
N CYS A 250 21.00 -8.63 18.50
CA CYS A 250 21.63 -7.39 18.06
C CYS A 250 20.67 -6.25 18.34
N ASP A 251 21.16 -5.23 19.03
CA ASP A 251 20.40 -4.02 19.29
C ASP A 251 20.41 -3.18 18.02
N VAL A 252 19.21 -2.90 17.53
CA VAL A 252 19.01 -2.03 16.36
C VAL A 252 19.49 -0.63 16.72
N GLN A 253 20.38 -0.09 15.89
CA GLN A 253 20.83 1.29 15.95
C GLN A 253 20.29 2.03 14.74
N THR A 254 19.76 3.23 14.93
CA THR A 254 19.28 4.08 13.84
C THR A 254 20.04 5.38 13.85
N GLN A 255 20.62 5.76 12.71
CA GLN A 255 21.29 7.04 12.56
C GLN A 255 20.65 7.84 11.42
N GLY A 256 20.37 9.11 11.70
CA GLY A 256 19.70 10.02 10.76
C GLY A 256 18.22 10.19 11.07
N GLU A 257 17.60 11.15 10.39
CA GLU A 257 16.19 11.49 10.54
C GLU A 257 15.43 11.15 9.25
N VAL A 258 14.17 10.76 9.40
CA VAL A 258 13.25 10.61 8.27
C VAL A 258 12.95 12.01 7.72
N LYS A 259 13.30 12.25 6.45
CA LYS A 259 12.92 13.45 5.70
C LYS A 259 12.19 13.02 4.44
N LEU A 260 10.88 13.20 4.45
CA LEU A 260 10.00 12.98 3.30
C LEU A 260 9.34 14.33 2.99
N PRO A 261 9.94 15.17 2.11
CA PRO A 261 9.33 16.45 1.77
C PRO A 261 7.92 16.23 1.19
N PRO A 262 6.95 17.10 1.54
CA PRO A 262 5.59 16.96 1.08
C PRO A 262 5.53 17.08 -0.44
N ALA A 263 4.66 16.28 -1.04
CA ALA A 263 4.35 16.39 -2.45
C ALA A 263 3.66 17.72 -2.76
N GLN A 264 4.09 18.37 -3.84
CA GLN A 264 3.59 19.67 -4.26
C GLN A 264 3.17 19.64 -5.73
N TRP A 265 2.34 20.61 -6.11
CA TRP A 265 1.89 20.79 -7.48
C TRP A 265 2.51 22.05 -8.05
N GLN A 266 2.94 22.00 -9.29
CA GLN A 266 3.50 23.17 -9.97
C GLN A 266 2.41 24.20 -10.25
N GLU A 267 1.21 23.75 -10.58
CA GLU A 267 0.12 24.62 -11.00
C GLU A 267 -1.23 24.08 -10.55
N GLU A 268 -2.16 25.01 -10.29
CA GLU A 268 -3.58 24.71 -10.13
C GLU A 268 -4.33 25.00 -11.43
N ALA A 269 -5.42 24.28 -11.64
CA ALA A 269 -6.24 24.35 -12.83
C ALA A 269 -7.72 24.24 -12.47
N TRP A 270 -8.56 24.99 -13.18
CA TRP A 270 -10.00 25.01 -12.95
C TRP A 270 -10.76 25.03 -14.26
N THR A 271 -11.99 24.53 -14.18
CA THR A 271 -12.94 24.60 -15.26
C THR A 271 -14.24 25.23 -14.79
N CYS A 272 -14.84 26.02 -15.65
CA CYS A 272 -16.12 26.65 -15.39
C CYS A 272 -17.12 26.27 -16.48
N GLN A 273 -18.36 26.13 -16.05
CA GLN A 273 -19.52 25.85 -16.87
C GLN A 273 -20.38 27.11 -16.98
N ALA A 274 -21.04 27.22 -18.12
CA ALA A 274 -22.04 28.22 -18.42
C ALA A 274 -23.32 27.52 -18.89
N GLN A 275 -24.43 28.23 -18.82
CA GLN A 275 -25.63 27.81 -19.54
C GLN A 275 -25.35 27.93 -21.06
N MET A 276 -25.74 26.91 -21.82
CA MET A 276 -25.60 26.91 -23.28
C MET A 276 -26.92 27.32 -23.93
N GLY A 277 -26.85 28.18 -24.95
CA GLY A 277 -28.02 28.60 -25.73
C GLY A 277 -28.33 27.69 -26.92
N GLY A 278 -29.35 28.05 -27.69
CA GLY A 278 -29.80 27.44 -28.93
C GLY A 278 -29.34 28.18 -30.20
N GLY A 279 -30.10 28.02 -31.28
CA GLY A 279 -29.85 28.67 -32.58
C GLY A 279 -28.78 27.99 -33.46
N CYS A 280 -28.00 27.05 -32.95
CA CYS A 280 -26.96 26.38 -33.73
C CYS A 280 -27.46 25.21 -34.58
N GLN A 281 -26.62 24.70 -35.50
CA GLN A 281 -26.96 23.53 -36.30
C GLN A 281 -27.09 22.27 -35.42
N ALA A 282 -27.63 21.19 -36.01
CA ALA A 282 -27.59 19.89 -35.35
C ALA A 282 -26.12 19.52 -35.00
N SER A 283 -25.90 19.07 -33.76
CA SER A 283 -24.57 18.79 -33.19
C SER A 283 -23.72 20.01 -32.81
N GLU A 284 -24.32 21.19 -32.70
CA GLU A 284 -23.67 22.38 -32.14
C GLU A 284 -24.45 22.96 -30.95
N VAL A 285 -23.76 23.68 -30.08
CA VAL A 285 -24.36 24.41 -28.95
C VAL A 285 -23.90 25.86 -28.97
N CYS A 286 -24.75 26.79 -28.55
CA CYS A 286 -24.36 28.20 -28.45
C CYS A 286 -23.58 28.42 -27.15
N SER A 287 -22.30 28.76 -27.29
CA SER A 287 -21.38 28.97 -26.18
C SER A 287 -21.05 30.46 -26.01
N PRO A 288 -20.94 30.96 -24.76
CA PRO A 288 -20.37 32.27 -24.49
C PRO A 288 -18.89 32.36 -24.90
N PRO A 289 -18.33 33.58 -25.00
CA PRO A 289 -16.90 33.78 -25.30
C PRO A 289 -15.99 33.29 -24.16
N ALA A 290 -14.77 32.90 -24.50
CA ALA A 290 -13.81 32.33 -23.55
C ALA A 290 -13.12 33.37 -22.64
N GLN A 291 -13.35 34.68 -22.81
CA GLN A 291 -12.73 35.78 -22.04
C GLN A 291 -11.19 35.64 -21.84
N GLY A 292 -10.45 35.29 -22.90
CA GLY A 292 -9.00 35.08 -22.83
C GLY A 292 -8.56 33.72 -22.29
N SER A 293 -9.50 32.87 -21.88
CA SER A 293 -9.30 31.46 -21.56
C SER A 293 -9.47 30.60 -22.82
N ARG A 294 -9.40 29.26 -22.66
CA ARG A 294 -9.70 28.31 -23.73
C ARG A 294 -11.06 27.66 -23.52
N ILE A 295 -11.75 27.33 -24.60
CA ILE A 295 -12.93 26.46 -24.55
C ILE A 295 -12.50 25.02 -24.73
N CYS A 296 -13.01 24.15 -23.85
CA CYS A 296 -12.50 22.81 -23.68
C CYS A 296 -13.61 21.79 -23.44
N VAL A 297 -13.20 20.54 -23.43
CA VAL A 297 -13.99 19.37 -23.05
C VAL A 297 -13.19 18.53 -22.08
N THR A 298 -13.88 17.85 -21.17
CA THR A 298 -13.27 17.02 -20.13
C THR A 298 -13.72 15.57 -20.22
N ARG A 299 -12.87 14.67 -19.72
CA ARG A 299 -13.17 13.26 -19.55
C ARG A 299 -12.45 12.72 -18.33
N SER A 300 -13.14 11.96 -17.49
CA SER A 300 -12.51 11.24 -16.38
C SER A 300 -11.54 10.18 -16.88
N GLY A 301 -10.38 10.06 -16.22
CA GLY A 301 -9.30 9.16 -16.60
C GLY A 301 -8.14 9.86 -17.30
N VAL A 302 -7.00 9.17 -17.36
CA VAL A 302 -5.95 9.50 -18.33
C VAL A 302 -6.41 8.94 -19.66
N TYR A 303 -6.48 9.81 -20.67
CA TYR A 303 -6.80 9.42 -22.03
C TYR A 303 -5.55 9.57 -22.90
N ASP A 304 -5.06 8.44 -23.38
CA ASP A 304 -3.85 8.29 -24.19
C ASP A 304 -4.11 8.48 -25.69
N GLN A 305 -5.38 8.48 -26.11
CA GLN A 305 -5.75 8.74 -27.51
C GLN A 305 -5.88 10.25 -27.79
N ALA A 306 -5.91 10.59 -29.09
CA ALA A 306 -6.06 11.96 -29.52
C ALA A 306 -7.37 12.58 -29.02
N CYS A 307 -7.31 13.85 -28.63
CA CYS A 307 -8.49 14.67 -28.36
C CYS A 307 -9.48 14.64 -29.54
N PRO A 308 -10.78 14.90 -29.29
CA PRO A 308 -11.75 15.09 -30.36
C PRO A 308 -11.24 16.08 -31.41
N ALA A 309 -11.60 15.85 -32.67
CA ALA A 309 -11.04 16.60 -33.81
C ALA A 309 -11.21 18.12 -33.66
N ASP A 310 -12.30 18.56 -33.02
CA ASP A 310 -12.65 19.96 -32.76
C ASP A 310 -11.99 20.55 -31.50
N TYR A 311 -11.29 19.75 -30.69
CA TYR A 311 -10.69 20.12 -29.41
C TYR A 311 -9.22 19.65 -29.30
N LYS A 312 -8.51 19.59 -30.43
CA LYS A 312 -7.17 18.98 -30.55
C LYS A 312 -6.00 19.95 -30.40
N ASP A 313 -6.25 21.23 -30.15
CA ASP A 313 -5.18 22.24 -30.15
C ASP A 313 -4.28 22.14 -28.92
N SER A 314 -4.80 21.59 -27.82
CA SER A 314 -4.03 21.35 -26.61
C SER A 314 -4.72 20.36 -25.69
N SER A 315 -3.92 19.61 -24.92
CA SER A 315 -4.41 18.63 -23.96
C SER A 315 -3.64 18.72 -22.65
N TRP A 316 -4.33 18.51 -21.53
CA TRP A 316 -3.75 18.39 -20.21
C TRP A 316 -4.37 17.21 -19.46
N VAL A 317 -3.62 16.67 -18.50
CA VAL A 317 -4.18 15.80 -17.47
C VAL A 317 -4.09 16.55 -16.15
N VAL A 318 -5.25 16.84 -15.58
CA VAL A 318 -5.37 17.45 -14.24
C VAL A 318 -5.70 16.35 -13.24
N TYR A 319 -5.24 16.51 -12.01
CA TYR A 319 -5.45 15.55 -10.93
C TYR A 319 -6.10 16.23 -9.74
N GLU A 320 -7.08 15.57 -9.12
CA GLU A 320 -7.78 16.15 -7.96
C GLU A 320 -7.00 15.92 -6.65
N GLY A 321 -6.12 14.92 -6.61
CA GLY A 321 -5.48 14.50 -5.37
C GLY A 321 -4.11 13.84 -5.53
N ILE A 322 -3.50 13.58 -4.38
CA ILE A 322 -2.23 12.88 -4.24
C ILE A 322 -2.45 11.69 -3.32
N LYS A 323 -1.92 10.53 -3.68
CA LYS A 323 -1.72 9.40 -2.78
C LYS A 323 -0.23 9.24 -2.51
N ASP A 324 0.19 9.64 -1.30
CA ASP A 324 1.55 9.46 -0.81
C ASP A 324 1.60 8.25 0.12
N THR A 325 2.32 7.22 -0.30
CA THR A 325 2.53 5.99 0.47
C THR A 325 3.97 5.82 0.91
N ARG A 326 4.79 6.87 0.75
CA ARG A 326 6.20 6.80 1.10
C ARG A 326 6.37 6.56 2.58
N SER A 327 7.25 5.64 2.92
CA SER A 327 7.67 5.36 4.29
C SER A 327 9.13 4.92 4.29
N CYS A 328 9.75 4.85 5.46
CA CYS A 328 11.05 4.22 5.61
C CYS A 328 10.86 2.82 6.18
N ALA A 329 11.48 1.83 5.54
CA ALA A 329 11.52 0.46 6.03
C ALA A 329 12.06 0.44 7.47
N SER A 330 11.41 -0.32 8.36
CA SER A 330 11.87 -0.45 9.75
C SER A 330 13.24 -1.11 9.80
N CYS A 331 14.13 -0.58 10.62
CA CYS A 331 15.44 -1.20 10.83
C CYS A 331 15.30 -2.52 11.59
N SER A 332 16.01 -3.55 11.13
CA SER A 332 16.12 -4.82 11.84
C SER A 332 17.52 -5.39 11.72
N CYS A 333 17.89 -6.28 12.64
CA CYS A 333 19.21 -6.89 12.69
C CYS A 333 19.13 -8.41 12.52
N SER A 334 20.10 -8.98 11.80
CA SER A 334 20.34 -10.42 11.86
C SER A 334 20.69 -10.86 13.28
N PRO A 335 20.56 -12.15 13.60
CA PRO A 335 21.23 -12.73 14.77
C PRO A 335 22.73 -12.41 14.77
N ALA A 336 23.35 -12.37 15.94
CA ALA A 336 24.79 -12.17 16.08
C ALA A 336 25.53 -13.35 15.45
N THR A 337 26.49 -13.05 14.58
CA THR A 337 27.39 -14.02 13.96
C THR A 337 28.82 -13.61 14.24
N GLY A 338 29.79 -14.48 14.00
CA GLY A 338 31.20 -14.12 14.16
C GLY A 338 32.04 -15.29 14.59
N ASN A 339 33.35 -15.05 14.65
CA ASN A 339 34.33 -16.05 15.00
C ASN A 339 34.87 -15.83 16.39
N CYS A 340 35.15 -16.94 17.06
CA CYS A 340 35.80 -16.97 18.35
C CYS A 340 37.20 -17.54 18.19
N SER A 341 38.23 -16.72 18.41
CA SER A 341 39.61 -17.12 18.14
C SER A 341 40.34 -17.52 19.42
N GLY A 342 41.12 -18.61 19.33
CA GLY A 342 41.96 -19.10 20.43
C GLY A 342 41.21 -19.82 21.55
N GLY A 343 39.92 -20.12 21.36
CA GLY A 343 39.21 -21.01 22.27
C GLY A 343 39.51 -22.47 21.95
N GLN A 344 39.52 -23.31 22.98
CA GLN A 344 39.70 -24.76 22.85
C GLN A 344 38.70 -25.43 23.79
N MET A 345 38.15 -26.56 23.38
CA MET A 345 37.37 -27.41 24.28
C MET A 345 38.15 -28.67 24.55
N SER A 346 38.21 -29.06 25.82
CA SER A 346 38.76 -30.33 26.24
C SER A 346 37.73 -31.17 26.98
N VAL A 347 37.78 -32.46 26.72
CA VAL A 347 37.05 -33.47 27.49
C VAL A 347 37.94 -33.89 28.65
N HIS A 348 37.34 -34.00 29.83
CA HIS A 348 37.97 -34.38 31.08
C HIS A 348 37.25 -35.57 31.71
N ASP A 349 37.91 -36.18 32.69
CA ASP A 349 37.30 -37.17 33.57
C ASP A 349 36.00 -36.62 34.23
N PRO A 350 35.06 -37.49 34.64
CA PRO A 350 33.77 -37.06 35.20
C PRO A 350 33.85 -36.45 36.60
N SER A 351 35.02 -36.05 37.08
CA SER A 351 35.18 -35.44 38.41
C SER A 351 34.45 -34.11 38.55
N GLY A 352 34.10 -33.45 37.43
CA GLY A 352 33.57 -32.09 37.42
C GLY A 352 34.61 -31.01 37.72
N THR A 353 35.89 -31.38 37.90
CA THR A 353 36.95 -30.44 38.35
C THR A 353 37.92 -30.03 37.23
N CYS A 354 37.98 -30.79 36.13
CA CYS A 354 38.91 -30.60 35.01
C CYS A 354 40.36 -30.31 35.43
N THR A 355 40.85 -31.06 36.42
CA THR A 355 42.24 -30.97 36.92
C THR A 355 43.18 -31.90 36.18
N ASP A 356 42.67 -32.91 35.50
CA ASP A 356 43.41 -33.80 34.61
C ASP A 356 43.83 -33.07 33.32
N ALA A 357 44.75 -33.69 32.56
CA ALA A 357 45.31 -33.08 31.35
C ALA A 357 44.25 -32.77 30.29
N GLY A 358 43.14 -33.51 30.28
CA GLY A 358 42.07 -33.42 29.29
C GLY A 358 42.53 -33.77 27.87
N GLU A 359 41.58 -34.10 27.00
CA GLU A 359 41.84 -34.25 25.56
C GLU A 359 41.19 -33.09 24.80
N VAL A 360 41.99 -32.31 24.07
CA VAL A 360 41.51 -31.19 23.26
C VAL A 360 40.76 -31.70 22.03
N LEU A 361 39.49 -31.34 21.93
CA LEU A 361 38.65 -31.64 20.79
C LEU A 361 39.04 -30.79 19.59
N LYS A 362 39.11 -31.42 18.42
CA LYS A 362 39.39 -30.76 17.14
C LYS A 362 38.17 -30.88 16.23
N THR A 363 37.83 -29.80 15.54
CA THR A 363 36.71 -29.74 14.60
C THR A 363 36.80 -30.85 13.56
N GLY A 364 35.71 -31.58 13.37
CA GLY A 364 35.59 -32.72 12.46
C GLY A 364 36.30 -33.99 12.91
N GLN A 365 37.09 -33.96 13.99
CA GLN A 365 37.73 -35.15 14.54
C GLN A 365 36.86 -35.79 15.61
N CYS A 366 36.77 -37.12 15.53
CA CYS A 366 36.11 -37.89 16.56
C CYS A 366 37.08 -38.14 17.72
N THR A 367 36.63 -37.86 18.93
CA THR A 367 37.35 -38.18 20.16
C THR A 367 36.55 -39.19 20.96
N ASN A 368 37.14 -40.35 21.22
CA ASN A 368 36.56 -41.34 22.13
C ASN A 368 36.66 -40.81 23.56
N LEU A 369 35.54 -40.81 24.27
CA LEU A 369 35.51 -40.37 25.66
C LEU A 369 36.19 -41.45 26.53
N PRO A 370 37.00 -41.08 27.53
CA PRO A 370 37.53 -42.02 28.51
C PRO A 370 36.37 -42.53 29.37
N ILE A 371 35.72 -43.58 28.90
CA ILE A 371 34.57 -44.21 29.55
C ILE A 371 35.01 -44.77 30.89
N HIS A 372 34.53 -44.16 31.98
CA HIS A 372 34.51 -44.83 33.27
C HIS A 372 33.29 -45.77 33.29
N PRO A 373 33.45 -47.08 33.54
CA PRO A 373 32.40 -48.09 33.35
C PRO A 373 31.17 -47.94 34.25
N THR A 374 31.14 -46.95 35.15
CA THR A 374 30.09 -46.79 36.17
C THR A 374 29.32 -45.48 36.13
N MET A 375 29.74 -44.48 35.34
CA MET A 375 29.09 -43.15 35.34
C MET A 375 29.02 -42.62 33.91
N GLY A 376 27.82 -42.64 33.30
CA GLY A 376 27.54 -42.12 31.95
C GLY A 376 27.61 -40.59 31.83
N THR A 377 28.63 -40.00 32.45
CA THR A 377 28.88 -38.56 32.52
C THR A 377 30.30 -38.29 32.07
N PHE A 378 30.54 -37.15 31.45
CA PHE A 378 31.87 -36.63 31.17
C PHE A 378 31.89 -35.14 31.51
N THR A 379 33.08 -34.59 31.76
CA THR A 379 33.20 -33.15 32.02
C THR A 379 33.78 -32.46 30.80
N LEU A 380 33.17 -31.35 30.40
CA LEU A 380 33.73 -30.45 29.39
C LEU A 380 34.36 -29.23 30.07
N LYS A 381 35.57 -28.88 29.65
CA LYS A 381 36.20 -27.60 29.95
C LYS A 381 36.36 -26.83 28.66
N MET A 382 35.97 -25.57 28.66
CA MET A 382 36.27 -24.69 27.55
C MET A 382 37.24 -23.60 27.99
N ILE A 383 38.35 -23.50 27.26
CA ILE A 383 39.32 -22.43 27.38
C ILE A 383 38.73 -21.18 26.74
N LYS A 384 38.67 -20.09 27.52
CA LYS A 384 38.16 -18.80 27.06
C LYS A 384 38.96 -18.33 25.82
N PRO A 385 38.30 -17.99 24.70
CA PRO A 385 38.96 -17.49 23.51
C PRO A 385 39.63 -16.14 23.79
N GLY A 386 40.78 -15.93 23.16
CA GLY A 386 41.52 -14.67 23.23
C GLY A 386 40.86 -13.54 22.45
N GLY A 387 40.02 -13.86 21.45
CA GLY A 387 39.27 -12.88 20.66
C GLY A 387 37.80 -13.24 20.49
N PHE A 388 36.93 -12.25 20.73
CA PHE A 388 35.48 -12.34 20.57
C PHE A 388 34.98 -11.13 19.77
N ASN A 389 34.58 -11.36 18.52
CA ASN A 389 34.15 -10.31 17.59
C ASN A 389 32.78 -10.65 17.01
N PRO A 390 31.69 -10.48 17.78
CA PRO A 390 30.36 -10.63 17.23
C PRO A 390 30.08 -9.49 16.23
N THR A 391 29.43 -9.85 15.13
CA THR A 391 29.01 -8.96 14.05
C THR A 391 27.54 -9.23 13.73
N CYS A 392 26.83 -8.16 13.38
CA CYS A 392 25.43 -8.20 13.03
C CYS A 392 25.25 -7.50 11.69
N THR A 393 24.40 -8.03 10.82
CA THR A 393 24.08 -7.38 9.54
C THR A 393 22.78 -6.59 9.70
N PRO A 394 22.80 -5.26 9.56
CA PRO A 394 21.60 -4.46 9.53
C PRO A 394 20.81 -4.67 8.23
N SER A 395 19.50 -4.49 8.32
CA SER A 395 18.58 -4.43 7.20
C SER A 395 17.49 -3.39 7.45
N GLY A 396 16.78 -2.95 6.41
CA GLY A 396 15.80 -1.88 6.47
C GLY A 396 16.39 -0.50 6.19
N GLY A 397 15.69 0.56 6.58
CA GLY A 397 16.11 1.95 6.39
C GLY A 397 16.05 2.44 4.94
N GLY A 398 15.60 1.61 4.00
CA GLY A 398 15.30 2.02 2.63
C GLY A 398 13.99 2.80 2.55
N LEU A 399 13.87 3.67 1.55
CA LEU A 399 12.59 4.27 1.18
C LEU A 399 11.70 3.20 0.55
N GLU A 400 10.48 3.07 1.06
CA GLU A 400 9.42 2.22 0.52
C GLU A 400 8.24 3.08 0.07
N GLY A 401 7.38 2.50 -0.79
CA GLY A 401 6.21 3.19 -1.33
C GLY A 401 6.53 4.19 -2.43
N ASP A 402 5.51 4.94 -2.83
CA ASP A 402 5.58 5.92 -3.91
C ASP A 402 4.59 7.06 -3.68
N VAL A 403 4.72 8.15 -4.44
CA VAL A 403 3.71 9.19 -4.56
C VAL A 403 3.11 9.16 -5.94
N THR A 404 1.79 9.00 -5.98
CA THR A 404 1.03 8.95 -7.23
C THR A 404 -0.05 10.01 -7.22
N ALA A 405 -0.27 10.61 -8.38
CA ALA A 405 -1.41 11.49 -8.60
C ALA A 405 -2.70 10.64 -8.71
N THR A 406 -3.81 11.13 -8.15
CA THR A 406 -5.09 10.42 -8.14
C THR A 406 -6.19 11.20 -8.85
N ASN A 407 -7.22 10.47 -9.29
CA ASN A 407 -8.38 10.99 -10.02
C ASN A 407 -8.00 11.86 -11.23
N PRO A 408 -7.32 11.29 -12.24
CA PRO A 408 -6.96 12.02 -13.44
C PRO A 408 -8.22 12.44 -14.21
N ILE A 409 -8.18 13.64 -14.78
CA ILE A 409 -9.17 14.18 -15.70
C ILE A 409 -8.41 14.73 -16.91
N THR A 410 -8.73 14.22 -18.09
CA THR A 410 -8.17 14.73 -19.34
C THR A 410 -8.98 15.93 -19.79
N VAL A 411 -8.29 17.03 -20.12
CA VAL A 411 -8.85 18.27 -20.64
C VAL A 411 -8.32 18.48 -22.05
N CYS A 412 -9.20 18.63 -23.03
CA CYS A 412 -8.88 18.88 -24.43
C CYS A 412 -9.49 20.21 -24.85
N CYS A 413 -8.68 21.10 -25.40
CA CYS A 413 -9.11 22.46 -25.72
C CYS A 413 -8.90 22.81 -27.18
N ARG A 414 -9.75 23.71 -27.65
CA ARG A 414 -9.58 24.41 -28.92
C ARG A 414 -9.03 25.81 -28.68
N ASN A 415 -8.37 26.34 -29.70
CA ASN A 415 -8.01 27.74 -29.75
C ASN A 415 -9.29 28.59 -29.85
N PRO A 416 -9.30 29.77 -29.19
CA PRO A 416 -10.45 30.67 -29.16
C PRO A 416 -10.80 31.22 -30.54
#